data_AF-A0A351SG04-F1
#
_entry.id   AF-A0A351SG04-F1
#
_cell.length_a   1.000
_cell.length_b   1.000
_cell.length_c   1.000
_cell.angle_alpha   90.00
_cell.angle_beta   90.00
_cell.angle_gamma   90.00
#
_symmetry.space_group_name_H-M   'P 1'
#
loop_
_entity.id
_entity.type
_entity.pdbx_description
1 polymer ?
#
loop_
_entity_poly.entity_id
_entity_poly.type
_entity_poly.pdbx_seq_one_letter_code
_entity_poly.pdbx_strand_id
1 'polypeptide(L)'
;MPVARSADTTKKNHAPQTAMKYSWIQMVAATLSRFDLGVGGHYDTVIQPCILKGQPGFIYERGINELYPGLFNYLEKLAQRNHLKLQENRRIESMEFNAERREICSPVIGLGASIMLKQTAMGKSGIIPSPGNVLRGNHTLIDVKQIINIAAEVKQKGQHQLIDANSMIKVKRSEREKVNYYQACLKKNNRNKLYHYFEGQGFHALGYMCGEQFAVEVLLGGGPLNSPGIWGPLQRMSKDPVEFHLFMGPGTQNGFGILKSRYIL
;
A
#
# COMPACT_ATOMS: atom_id res chain seq x y z
N MET A 1 -61.63 46.93 -6.83
CA MET A 1 -61.00 46.02 -7.82
C MET A 1 -59.51 45.87 -7.50
N PRO A 2 -58.95 44.66 -7.64
CA PRO A 2 -57.76 44.20 -6.93
C PRO A 2 -56.48 44.29 -7.79
N VAL A 3 -55.30 44.46 -7.18
CA VAL A 3 -54.03 44.03 -7.79
C VAL A 3 -53.13 43.43 -6.71
N ALA A 4 -52.54 42.30 -7.10
CA ALA A 4 -51.97 41.24 -6.28
C ALA A 4 -50.77 41.63 -5.39
N ARG A 5 -50.74 40.98 -4.21
CA ARG A 5 -49.52 40.74 -3.43
C ARG A 5 -48.59 39.82 -4.24
N SER A 6 -47.42 40.31 -4.61
CA SER A 6 -46.32 39.50 -5.10
C SER A 6 -45.55 38.93 -3.91
N ALA A 7 -45.64 37.61 -3.73
CA ALA A 7 -44.84 36.87 -2.78
C ALA A 7 -43.45 36.66 -3.36
N ASP A 8 -42.47 37.43 -2.90
CA ASP A 8 -41.08 37.18 -3.22
C ASP A 8 -40.58 36.01 -2.37
N THR A 9 -40.59 34.84 -2.99
CA THR A 9 -40.16 33.58 -2.40
C THR A 9 -38.64 33.56 -2.45
N THR A 10 -38.03 33.73 -1.28
CA THR A 10 -36.62 33.42 -1.04
C THR A 10 -36.30 32.01 -1.56
N LYS A 11 -35.70 31.94 -2.76
CA LYS A 11 -35.00 30.75 -3.25
C LYS A 11 -33.80 30.52 -2.35
N LYS A 12 -33.99 29.74 -1.28
CA LYS A 12 -32.91 29.03 -0.61
C LYS A 12 -32.31 28.09 -1.66
N ASN A 13 -31.21 28.52 -2.27
CA ASN A 13 -30.32 27.63 -2.99
C ASN A 13 -29.82 26.59 -1.99
N HIS A 14 -30.49 25.44 -1.96
CA HIS A 14 -29.89 24.22 -1.45
C HIS A 14 -28.73 23.88 -2.37
N ALA A 15 -27.55 24.43 -2.04
CA ALA A 15 -26.30 23.85 -2.48
C ALA A 15 -26.34 22.36 -2.13
N PRO A 16 -26.01 21.45 -3.06
CA PRO A 16 -26.01 20.04 -2.76
C PRO A 16 -25.05 19.78 -1.61
N GLN A 17 -25.62 19.31 -0.50
CA GLN A 17 -24.88 18.85 0.67
C GLN A 17 -23.98 17.68 0.25
N THR A 18 -22.79 17.65 0.86
CA THR A 18 -21.87 16.51 0.96
C THR A 18 -21.23 16.02 -0.34
N ALA A 19 -20.23 16.76 -0.81
CA ALA A 19 -19.06 16.09 -1.37
C ALA A 19 -18.47 15.21 -0.24
N MET A 20 -18.77 13.90 -0.24
CA MET A 20 -18.08 12.97 0.65
C MET A 20 -16.58 13.17 0.44
N LYS A 21 -15.89 13.64 1.48
CA LYS A 21 -14.44 13.83 1.49
C LYS A 21 -13.79 12.45 1.58
N TYR A 22 -13.81 11.69 0.48
CA TYR A 22 -13.20 10.37 0.41
C TYR A 22 -11.71 10.49 0.79
N SER A 23 -11.24 9.60 1.66
CA SER A 23 -9.81 9.48 1.89
C SER A 23 -9.13 8.83 0.69
N TRP A 24 -7.83 9.08 0.53
CA TRP A 24 -7.06 8.53 -0.60
C TRP A 24 -7.21 7.00 -0.72
N ILE A 25 -7.15 6.26 0.39
CA ILE A 25 -7.27 4.78 0.36
C ILE A 25 -8.67 4.32 -0.06
N GLN A 26 -9.71 5.10 0.26
CA GLN A 26 -11.07 4.83 -0.21
C GLN A 26 -11.20 5.11 -1.71
N MET A 27 -10.53 6.14 -2.23
CA MET A 27 -10.46 6.39 -3.66
C MET A 27 -9.74 5.27 -4.40
N VAL A 28 -8.61 4.77 -3.85
CA VAL A 28 -7.89 3.63 -4.44
C VAL A 28 -8.76 2.37 -4.43
N ALA A 29 -9.42 2.07 -3.31
CA ALA A 29 -10.36 0.94 -3.22
C ALA A 29 -11.49 1.02 -4.25
N ALA A 30 -12.16 2.17 -4.34
CA ALA A 30 -13.23 2.43 -5.31
C ALA A 30 -12.74 2.42 -6.77
N THR A 31 -11.47 2.75 -7.01
CA THR A 31 -10.87 2.66 -8.33
C THR A 31 -10.62 1.19 -8.68
N LEU A 32 -9.95 0.43 -7.80
CA LEU A 32 -9.64 -0.97 -8.03
C LEU A 32 -10.87 -1.86 -8.16
N SER A 33 -11.99 -1.50 -7.53
CA SER A 33 -13.26 -2.23 -7.72
C SER A 33 -13.83 -2.11 -9.13
N ARG A 34 -13.41 -1.10 -9.91
CA ARG A 34 -13.81 -0.93 -11.32
C ARG A 34 -12.92 -1.72 -12.29
N PHE A 35 -11.72 -2.12 -11.84
CA PHE A 35 -10.86 -3.03 -12.58
C PHE A 35 -11.32 -4.45 -12.27
N ASP A 36 -12.34 -4.91 -13.00
CA ASP A 36 -12.80 -6.29 -12.92
C ASP A 36 -11.77 -7.20 -13.60
N LEU A 37 -11.49 -8.38 -13.03
CA LEU A 37 -10.48 -9.34 -13.56
C LEU A 37 -10.96 -10.03 -14.85
N GLY A 38 -12.08 -9.58 -15.43
CA GLY A 38 -12.62 -10.09 -16.68
C GLY A 38 -11.91 -9.48 -17.89
N VAL A 39 -11.16 -10.34 -18.59
CA VAL A 39 -10.50 -10.11 -19.91
C VAL A 39 -9.32 -9.12 -19.91
N GLY A 40 -9.19 -8.26 -18.90
CA GLY A 40 -8.01 -7.43 -18.66
C GLY A 40 -6.97 -8.15 -17.79
N GLY A 41 -5.77 -8.39 -18.33
CA GLY A 41 -4.70 -9.11 -17.63
C GLY A 41 -4.32 -8.46 -16.28
N HIS A 42 -4.29 -9.27 -15.22
CA HIS A 42 -3.59 -8.96 -13.98
C HIS A 42 -2.16 -9.50 -14.11
N TYR A 43 -1.19 -8.63 -13.97
CA TYR A 43 0.21 -9.01 -13.94
C TYR A 43 0.78 -8.80 -12.55
N ASP A 44 1.52 -9.77 -12.06
CA ASP A 44 2.26 -9.70 -10.81
C ASP A 44 3.73 -10.07 -11.03
N THR A 45 4.61 -9.34 -10.36
CA THR A 45 6.04 -9.61 -10.37
C THR A 45 6.68 -9.09 -9.08
N VAL A 46 7.94 -9.41 -8.87
CA VAL A 46 8.75 -8.89 -7.77
C VAL A 46 9.82 -7.97 -8.33
N ILE A 47 9.88 -6.76 -7.77
CA ILE A 47 10.95 -5.80 -8.04
C ILE A 47 11.76 -5.58 -6.77
N GLN A 48 13.04 -5.27 -6.93
CA GLN A 48 13.95 -5.02 -5.82
C GLN A 48 14.33 -3.52 -5.78
N PRO A 49 13.88 -2.75 -4.78
CA PRO A 49 14.43 -1.43 -4.51
C PRO A 49 15.94 -1.51 -4.30
N CYS A 50 16.69 -0.53 -4.81
CA CYS A 50 18.15 -0.47 -4.66
C CYS A 50 18.66 0.97 -4.82
N ILE A 51 19.95 1.16 -4.58
CA ILE A 51 20.68 2.40 -4.93
C ILE A 51 21.61 2.09 -6.11
N LEU A 52 21.33 2.69 -7.26
CA LEU A 52 22.08 2.54 -8.51
C LEU A 52 22.92 3.78 -8.76
N LYS A 53 24.24 3.68 -8.56
CA LYS A 53 25.20 4.79 -8.73
C LYS A 53 24.76 6.04 -7.95
N GLY A 54 24.41 5.87 -6.67
CA GLY A 54 23.99 6.95 -5.77
C GLY A 54 22.54 7.43 -5.93
N GLN A 55 21.77 6.85 -6.85
CA GLN A 55 20.37 7.22 -7.09
C GLN A 55 19.43 6.06 -6.75
N PRO A 56 18.25 6.31 -6.13
CA PRO A 56 17.28 5.26 -5.89
C PRO A 56 16.77 4.65 -7.21
N GLY A 57 16.47 3.36 -7.18
CA GLY A 57 16.03 2.63 -8.36
C GLY A 57 15.37 1.29 -8.05
N PHE A 58 14.93 0.62 -9.10
CA PHE A 58 14.41 -0.74 -9.05
C PHE A 58 15.23 -1.65 -9.97
N ILE A 59 15.51 -2.85 -9.47
CA ILE A 59 15.92 -3.98 -10.29
C ILE A 59 14.67 -4.79 -10.60
N TYR A 60 14.44 -5.09 -11.88
CA TYR A 60 13.32 -5.89 -12.36
C TYR A 60 13.83 -7.16 -13.06
N GLU A 61 12.96 -8.16 -13.21
CA GLU A 61 13.30 -9.45 -13.82
C GLU A 61 13.65 -9.33 -15.31
N ARG A 62 14.55 -10.21 -15.78
CA ARG A 62 15.00 -10.24 -17.16
C ARG A 62 13.84 -10.55 -18.12
N GLY A 63 13.77 -9.84 -19.25
CA GLY A 63 12.77 -10.09 -20.29
C GLY A 63 11.36 -9.57 -19.97
N ILE A 64 11.16 -8.83 -18.87
CA ILE A 64 9.86 -8.21 -18.56
C ILE A 64 9.37 -7.29 -19.69
N ASN A 65 10.27 -6.61 -20.40
CA ASN A 65 9.92 -5.75 -21.54
C ASN A 65 9.33 -6.53 -22.72
N GLU A 66 9.81 -7.76 -22.94
CA GLU A 66 9.39 -8.64 -24.03
C GLU A 66 8.13 -9.43 -23.65
N LEU A 67 8.11 -10.00 -22.44
CA LEU A 67 7.01 -10.83 -21.94
C LEU A 67 5.78 -10.01 -21.55
N TYR A 68 6.00 -8.84 -20.92
CA TYR A 68 4.95 -8.02 -20.32
C TYR A 68 5.16 -6.52 -20.62
N PRO A 69 5.07 -6.08 -21.89
CA PRO A 69 5.37 -4.70 -22.30
C PRO A 69 4.51 -3.65 -21.57
N GLY A 70 3.25 -3.98 -21.25
CA GLY A 70 2.38 -3.09 -20.46
C GLY A 70 2.87 -2.89 -19.02
N LEU A 71 3.38 -3.96 -18.39
CA LEU A 71 3.99 -3.91 -17.07
C LEU A 71 5.27 -3.07 -17.10
N PHE A 72 6.12 -3.30 -18.09
CA PHE A 72 7.37 -2.54 -18.25
C PHE A 72 7.10 -1.05 -18.47
N ASN A 73 6.18 -0.69 -19.36
CA ASN A 73 5.76 0.70 -19.59
C ASN A 73 5.25 1.38 -18.31
N TYR A 74 4.52 0.65 -17.46
CA TYR A 74 4.11 1.19 -16.16
C TYR A 74 5.34 1.48 -15.27
N LEU A 75 6.29 0.53 -15.18
CA LEU A 75 7.51 0.71 -14.40
C LEU A 75 8.32 1.91 -14.91
N GLU A 76 8.45 2.08 -16.23
CA GLU A 76 9.13 3.24 -16.83
C GLU A 76 8.48 4.56 -16.42
N LYS A 77 7.15 4.66 -16.50
CA LYS A 77 6.42 5.86 -16.06
C LYS A 77 6.56 6.11 -14.56
N LEU A 78 6.50 5.06 -13.75
CA LEU A 78 6.76 5.15 -12.31
C LEU A 78 8.17 5.67 -12.04
N ALA A 79 9.17 5.15 -12.75
CA ALA A 79 10.55 5.54 -12.56
C ALA A 79 10.81 6.97 -13.01
N GLN A 80 10.35 7.37 -14.20
CA GLN A 80 10.49 8.72 -14.72
C GLN A 80 9.87 9.75 -13.77
N ARG A 81 8.64 9.51 -13.31
CA ARG A 81 7.90 10.43 -12.44
C ARG A 81 8.53 10.58 -11.05
N ASN A 82 9.15 9.52 -10.53
CA ASN A 82 9.74 9.51 -9.19
C ASN A 82 11.27 9.64 -9.21
N HIS A 83 11.86 10.01 -10.36
CA HIS A 83 13.30 10.14 -10.57
C HIS A 83 14.10 8.90 -10.15
N LEU A 84 13.58 7.72 -10.45
CA LEU A 84 14.19 6.44 -10.15
C LEU A 84 14.93 5.90 -11.36
N LYS A 85 15.99 5.12 -11.12
CA LYS A 85 16.63 4.30 -12.15
C LYS A 85 15.96 2.94 -12.25
N LEU A 86 15.79 2.44 -13.47
CA LEU A 86 15.43 1.04 -13.71
C LEU A 86 16.64 0.30 -14.23
N GLN A 87 16.83 -0.92 -13.73
CA GLN A 87 17.87 -1.81 -14.22
C GLN A 87 17.34 -3.23 -14.32
N GLU A 88 17.50 -3.83 -15.50
CA GLU A 88 17.22 -5.24 -15.68
C GLU A 88 18.19 -6.10 -14.87
N ASN A 89 17.69 -7.20 -14.30
CA ASN A 89 18.53 -8.20 -13.67
C ASN A 89 19.31 -8.98 -14.73
N ARG A 90 20.63 -8.78 -14.79
CA ARG A 90 21.54 -9.43 -15.76
C ARG A 90 22.24 -10.69 -15.23
N ARG A 91 21.90 -11.15 -14.03
CA ARG A 91 22.51 -12.36 -13.44
C ARG A 91 21.95 -13.61 -14.15
N ILE A 92 22.85 -14.54 -14.47
CA ILE A 92 22.53 -15.78 -15.22
C ILE A 92 21.88 -16.84 -14.30
N GLU A 93 22.25 -16.84 -13.02
CA GLU A 93 21.57 -17.65 -12.01
C GLU A 93 20.30 -16.93 -11.55
N SER A 94 19.18 -17.65 -11.57
CA SER A 94 17.95 -17.22 -10.94
C SER A 94 18.23 -16.94 -9.48
N MET A 95 18.38 -15.66 -9.12
CA MET A 95 18.19 -15.29 -7.73
C MET A 95 16.73 -15.63 -7.43
N GLU A 96 16.50 -16.72 -6.70
CA GLU A 96 15.41 -16.73 -5.73
C GLU A 96 15.65 -15.48 -4.88
N PHE A 97 15.01 -14.36 -5.21
CA PHE A 97 15.30 -13.00 -4.77
C PHE A 97 15.84 -12.92 -3.33
N ASN A 98 17.15 -13.10 -3.16
CA ASN A 98 17.88 -13.15 -1.90
C ASN A 98 17.04 -13.61 -0.68
N ALA A 99 16.45 -14.80 -0.71
CA ALA A 99 15.85 -15.39 0.48
C ALA A 99 16.92 -15.52 1.60
N GLU A 100 18.15 -15.89 1.25
CA GLU A 100 19.26 -16.10 2.20
C GLU A 100 19.71 -14.85 2.97
N ARG A 101 19.66 -13.64 2.38
CA ARG A 101 20.05 -12.42 3.13
C ARG A 101 18.96 -11.90 4.08
N ARG A 102 17.73 -12.46 4.02
CA ARG A 102 16.63 -12.15 4.94
C ARG A 102 16.78 -12.87 6.28
N GLU A 103 17.65 -13.87 6.36
CA GLU A 103 17.86 -14.67 7.57
C GLU A 103 18.70 -13.93 8.63
N ILE A 104 19.50 -12.93 8.24
CA ILE A 104 20.52 -12.36 9.14
C ILE A 104 20.04 -11.09 9.87
N CYS A 105 19.08 -10.32 9.34
CA CYS A 105 18.59 -9.08 9.98
C CYS A 105 17.09 -8.87 9.75
N SER A 106 16.34 -8.56 10.82
CA SER A 106 14.95 -8.14 10.71
C SER A 106 14.83 -6.89 9.83
N PRO A 107 13.89 -6.85 8.87
CA PRO A 107 13.71 -5.69 8.01
C PRO A 107 13.34 -4.44 8.83
N VAL A 108 14.01 -3.33 8.54
CA VAL A 108 13.92 -2.06 9.29
C VAL A 108 12.47 -1.56 9.35
N ILE A 109 11.71 -1.71 8.26
CA ILE A 109 10.30 -1.31 8.21
C ILE A 109 9.42 -2.20 9.08
N GLY A 110 9.65 -3.51 9.10
CA GLY A 110 8.94 -4.43 9.99
C GLY A 110 9.14 -4.08 11.46
N LEU A 111 10.39 -3.77 11.85
CA LEU A 111 10.70 -3.30 13.22
C LEU A 111 10.05 -1.94 13.51
N GLY A 112 10.05 -1.02 12.55
CA GLY A 112 9.36 0.27 12.68
C GLY A 112 7.86 0.10 12.90
N ALA A 113 7.21 -0.80 12.16
CA ALA A 113 5.80 -1.11 12.33
C ALA A 113 5.51 -1.75 13.71
N SER A 114 6.37 -2.65 14.18
CA SER A 114 6.21 -3.29 15.49
C SER A 114 6.30 -2.30 16.66
N ILE A 115 7.20 -1.32 16.58
CA ILE A 115 7.31 -0.23 17.56
C ILE A 115 6.05 0.64 17.56
N MET A 116 5.46 0.92 16.39
CA MET A 116 4.21 1.69 16.32
C MET A 116 3.03 0.92 16.91
N LEU A 117 2.93 -0.39 16.66
CA LEU A 117 1.90 -1.24 17.28
C LEU A 117 1.98 -1.25 18.80
N LYS A 118 3.19 -1.18 19.38
CA LYS A 118 3.37 -1.08 20.84
C LYS A 118 2.77 0.20 21.45
N GLN A 119 2.63 1.27 20.67
CA GLN A 119 2.02 2.52 21.13
C GLN A 119 0.49 2.46 21.18
N THR A 120 -0.12 1.38 20.70
CA THR A 120 -1.57 1.21 20.67
C THR A 120 -2.01 0.31 21.83
N ALA A 121 -3.31 0.30 22.15
CA ALA A 121 -3.87 -0.49 23.26
C ALA A 121 -3.63 -2.02 23.14
N MET A 122 -3.13 -2.50 21.98
CA MET A 122 -2.70 -3.88 21.77
C MET A 122 -1.24 -4.17 22.19
N GLY A 123 -0.44 -3.16 22.52
CA GLY A 123 0.99 -3.27 22.80
C GLY A 123 1.39 -3.97 24.10
N LYS A 124 0.60 -4.92 24.62
CA LYS A 124 0.89 -5.58 25.90
C LYS A 124 1.97 -6.67 25.83
N SER A 125 2.30 -7.16 24.65
CA SER A 125 3.41 -8.10 24.45
C SER A 125 4.18 -7.66 23.22
N GLY A 126 5.49 -7.44 23.36
CA GLY A 126 6.30 -6.95 22.26
C GLY A 126 6.25 -7.90 21.07
N ILE A 127 5.52 -7.50 20.02
CA ILE A 127 5.54 -8.18 18.73
C ILE A 127 6.96 -7.99 18.16
N ILE A 128 7.67 -9.09 17.92
CA ILE A 128 9.06 -9.10 17.46
C ILE A 128 9.07 -9.66 16.04
N PRO A 129 9.60 -8.94 15.04
CA PRO A 129 9.73 -9.42 13.67
C PRO A 129 10.15 -10.89 13.60
N SER A 130 9.35 -11.73 12.94
CA SER A 130 9.67 -13.14 12.76
C SER A 130 10.94 -13.28 11.90
N PRO A 131 11.92 -14.11 12.29
CA PRO A 131 13.08 -14.40 11.45
C PRO A 131 12.63 -14.90 10.07
N GLY A 132 13.28 -14.41 9.00
CA GLY A 132 13.03 -14.85 7.63
C GLY A 132 11.74 -14.32 6.98
N ASN A 133 10.89 -13.58 7.69
CA ASN A 133 9.63 -13.05 7.14
C ASN A 133 8.69 -14.16 6.60
N VAL A 134 8.73 -15.35 7.22
CA VAL A 134 7.98 -16.53 6.78
C VAL A 134 6.74 -16.73 7.66
N LEU A 135 5.60 -17.00 7.02
CA LEU A 135 4.39 -17.46 7.71
C LEU A 135 4.54 -18.92 8.12
N ARG A 136 4.22 -19.22 9.37
CA ARG A 136 4.17 -20.57 9.91
C ARG A 136 2.84 -21.20 9.54
N GLY A 137 2.88 -22.37 8.89
CA GLY A 137 1.70 -23.15 8.53
C GLY A 137 0.98 -22.69 7.26
N ASN A 138 -0.12 -23.38 6.92
CA ASN A 138 -0.91 -23.12 5.71
C ASN A 138 -1.94 -22.03 5.96
N HIS A 139 -1.50 -20.78 5.97
CA HIS A 139 -2.40 -19.63 6.05
C HIS A 139 -2.58 -18.97 4.68
N THR A 140 -3.85 -18.75 4.30
CA THR A 140 -4.17 -17.99 3.08
C THR A 140 -3.85 -16.53 3.28
N LEU A 141 -2.93 -16.03 2.45
CA LEU A 141 -2.59 -14.62 2.37
C LEU A 141 -3.74 -13.79 1.79
N ILE A 142 -3.83 -12.55 2.22
CA ILE A 142 -4.82 -11.60 1.72
C ILE A 142 -4.30 -11.03 0.40
N ASP A 143 -5.12 -11.08 -0.66
CA ASP A 143 -4.81 -10.47 -1.95
C ASP A 143 -4.70 -8.93 -1.83
N VAL A 144 -3.94 -8.28 -2.72
CA VAL A 144 -3.74 -6.83 -2.68
C VAL A 144 -5.03 -6.02 -2.82
N LYS A 145 -6.01 -6.45 -3.62
CA LYS A 145 -7.32 -5.76 -3.70
C LYS A 145 -8.05 -5.89 -2.35
N GLN A 146 -7.99 -7.07 -1.74
CA GLN A 146 -8.58 -7.30 -0.42
C GLN A 146 -7.88 -6.46 0.65
N ILE A 147 -6.54 -6.35 0.64
CA ILE A 147 -5.77 -5.49 1.56
C ILE A 147 -6.27 -4.05 1.47
N ILE A 148 -6.37 -3.51 0.26
CA ILE A 148 -6.81 -2.12 0.04
C ILE A 148 -8.26 -1.91 0.48
N ASN A 149 -9.16 -2.84 0.15
CA ASN A 149 -10.56 -2.77 0.57
C ASN A 149 -10.72 -2.84 2.09
N ILE A 150 -9.96 -3.72 2.75
CA ILE A 150 -9.95 -3.82 4.21
C ILE A 150 -9.40 -2.52 4.82
N ALA A 151 -8.30 -1.99 4.32
CA ALA A 151 -7.74 -0.72 4.81
C ALA A 151 -8.75 0.44 4.69
N ALA A 152 -9.46 0.54 3.56
CA ALA A 152 -10.52 1.52 3.38
C ALA A 152 -11.69 1.33 4.36
N GLU A 153 -12.10 0.09 4.62
CA GLU A 153 -13.16 -0.25 5.57
C GLU A 153 -12.75 0.02 7.03
N VAL A 154 -11.51 -0.32 7.41
CA VAL A 154 -10.94 -0.03 8.74
C VAL A 154 -10.88 1.48 8.97
N LYS A 155 -10.47 2.25 7.96
CA LYS A 155 -10.47 3.72 8.07
C LYS A 155 -11.88 4.29 8.23
N GLN A 156 -12.86 3.72 7.53
CA GLN A 156 -14.24 4.20 7.58
C GLN A 156 -14.94 3.90 8.92
N LYS A 157 -14.71 2.70 9.47
CA LYS A 157 -15.47 2.17 10.62
C LYS A 157 -14.66 2.08 11.92
N GLY A 158 -13.35 2.24 11.83
CA GLY A 158 -12.44 1.98 12.93
C GLY A 158 -12.32 3.13 13.92
N GLN A 159 -11.88 2.78 15.12
CA GLN A 159 -11.45 3.74 16.12
C GLN A 159 -10.14 4.40 15.66
N HIS A 160 -10.07 5.72 15.77
CA HIS A 160 -8.93 6.52 15.34
C HIS A 160 -8.08 6.98 16.52
N GLN A 161 -6.76 6.90 16.37
CA GLN A 161 -5.76 7.43 17.28
C GLN A 161 -4.62 8.06 16.47
N LEU A 162 -3.98 9.10 16.99
CA LEU A 162 -2.75 9.65 16.43
C LEU A 162 -1.55 9.08 17.18
N ILE A 163 -0.57 8.52 16.47
CA ILE A 163 0.64 7.91 17.07
C ILE A 163 1.92 8.53 16.50
N ASP A 164 3.03 8.37 17.21
CA ASP A 164 4.33 8.88 16.79
C ASP A 164 5.03 7.95 15.80
N ALA A 165 5.43 8.50 14.65
CA ALA A 165 6.31 7.78 13.73
C ALA A 165 7.71 7.67 14.33
N ASN A 166 8.37 6.52 14.11
CA ASN A 166 9.77 6.32 14.49
C ASN A 166 10.72 6.54 13.31
N SER A 167 12.02 6.67 13.60
CA SER A 167 13.06 6.96 12.61
C SER A 167 13.26 5.88 11.53
N MET A 168 12.67 4.70 11.71
CA MET A 168 12.76 3.58 10.76
C MET A 168 11.77 3.73 9.61
N ILE A 169 10.61 4.33 9.87
CA ILE A 169 9.54 4.55 8.87
C ILE A 169 9.52 5.98 8.30
N LYS A 170 10.13 6.94 8.99
CA LYS A 170 10.17 8.34 8.55
C LYS A 170 10.86 8.50 7.20
N VAL A 171 10.26 9.32 6.34
CA VAL A 171 10.86 9.75 5.07
C VAL A 171 11.87 10.87 5.30
N LYS A 172 11.61 11.78 6.26
CA LYS A 172 12.53 12.87 6.63
C LYS A 172 12.97 12.77 8.10
N ARG A 173 14.27 12.97 8.36
CA ARG A 173 14.86 12.85 9.71
C ARG A 173 14.44 13.95 10.69
N SER A 174 14.01 15.12 10.20
CA SER A 174 13.84 16.35 11.00
C SER A 174 12.45 16.53 11.61
N GLU A 175 11.45 15.72 11.26
CA GLU A 175 10.06 15.95 11.67
C GLU A 175 9.57 14.93 12.71
N ARG A 176 8.83 15.40 13.73
CA ARG A 176 7.97 14.56 14.57
C ARG A 176 6.73 14.17 13.76
N GLU A 177 6.95 13.38 12.72
CA GLU A 177 5.87 12.87 11.87
C GLU A 177 4.89 12.08 12.72
N LYS A 178 3.60 12.40 12.59
CA LYS A 178 2.51 11.66 13.20
C LYS A 178 1.87 10.76 12.16
N VAL A 179 1.42 9.58 12.60
CA VAL A 179 0.71 8.61 11.77
C VAL A 179 -0.70 8.45 12.32
N ASN A 180 -1.70 8.53 11.44
CA ASN A 180 -3.06 8.16 11.79
C ASN A 180 -3.14 6.65 11.92
N TYR A 181 -3.58 6.19 13.08
CA TYR A 181 -3.84 4.79 13.36
C TYR A 181 -5.34 4.56 13.44
N TYR A 182 -5.80 3.52 12.77
CA TYR A 182 -7.18 3.06 12.79
C TYR A 182 -7.21 1.59 13.18
N GLN A 183 -8.18 1.19 14.00
CA GLN A 183 -8.43 -0.21 14.32
C GLN A 183 -9.90 -0.57 14.21
N ALA A 184 -10.20 -1.72 13.59
CA ALA A 184 -11.57 -2.20 13.46
C ALA A 184 -11.62 -3.73 13.51
N CYS A 185 -12.60 -4.27 14.22
CA CYS A 185 -12.95 -5.68 14.14
C CYS A 185 -13.95 -5.87 13.00
N LEU A 186 -13.54 -6.59 11.95
CA LEU A 186 -14.35 -6.83 10.76
C LEU A 186 -14.68 -8.31 10.62
N LYS A 187 -15.92 -8.63 10.27
CA LYS A 187 -16.36 -10.00 9.96
C LYS A 187 -15.91 -10.35 8.54
N LYS A 188 -14.97 -11.28 8.39
CA LYS A 188 -14.48 -11.80 7.10
C LYS A 188 -14.45 -13.32 7.16
N ASN A 189 -15.00 -13.99 6.14
CA ASN A 189 -15.10 -15.47 6.08
C ASN A 189 -15.71 -16.07 7.36
N ASN A 190 -16.82 -15.50 7.83
CA ASN A 190 -17.50 -15.89 9.08
C ASN A 190 -16.67 -15.79 10.37
N ARG A 191 -15.50 -15.15 10.35
CA ARG A 191 -14.69 -14.89 11.55
C ARG A 191 -14.53 -13.40 11.77
N ASN A 192 -14.60 -13.00 13.03
CA ASN A 192 -14.24 -11.65 13.44
C ASN A 192 -12.70 -11.56 13.46
N LYS A 193 -12.16 -10.62 12.70
CA LYS A 193 -10.73 -10.36 12.62
C LYS A 193 -10.47 -8.90 12.96
N LEU A 194 -9.51 -8.67 13.83
CA LEU A 194 -9.03 -7.33 14.15
C LEU A 194 -7.99 -6.90 13.12
N TYR A 195 -8.18 -5.72 12.57
CA TYR A 195 -7.31 -5.11 11.58
C TYR A 195 -6.81 -3.75 12.07
N HIS A 196 -5.61 -3.40 11.64
CA HIS A 196 -4.90 -2.19 12.00
C HIS A 196 -4.50 -1.46 10.74
N TYR A 197 -4.88 -0.20 10.59
CA TYR A 197 -4.50 0.59 9.44
C TYR A 197 -3.69 1.81 9.86
N PHE A 198 -2.53 1.97 9.26
CA PHE A 198 -1.61 3.08 9.46
C PHE A 198 -1.63 3.98 8.23
N GLU A 199 -1.74 5.28 8.44
CA GLU A 199 -1.75 6.27 7.36
C GLU A 199 -1.02 7.55 7.77
N GLY A 200 0.13 7.79 7.13
CA GLY A 200 0.94 8.99 7.32
C GLY A 200 1.61 9.43 6.02
N GLN A 201 2.34 10.54 6.10
CA GLN A 201 3.11 11.07 4.97
C GLN A 201 4.34 10.19 4.72
N GLY A 202 4.18 9.14 3.90
CA GLY A 202 5.28 8.23 3.60
C GLY A 202 5.15 6.84 4.23
N PHE A 203 4.07 6.55 4.95
CA PHE A 203 3.83 5.23 5.52
C PHE A 203 2.35 4.88 5.50
N HIS A 204 2.03 3.83 4.75
CA HIS A 204 0.68 3.28 4.66
C HIS A 204 0.77 1.77 4.85
N ALA A 205 0.07 1.22 5.84
CA ALA A 205 0.16 -0.20 6.10
C ALA A 205 -1.11 -0.78 6.70
N LEU A 206 -1.43 -2.02 6.33
CA LEU A 206 -2.46 -2.83 6.96
C LEU A 206 -1.83 -3.95 7.78
N GLY A 207 -2.11 -3.99 9.08
CA GLY A 207 -1.72 -5.04 10.00
C GLY A 207 -2.88 -5.97 10.35
N TYR A 208 -2.60 -7.27 10.49
CA TYR A 208 -3.58 -8.28 10.93
C TYR A 208 -2.91 -9.53 11.48
N MET A 209 -3.63 -10.27 12.34
CA MET A 209 -3.19 -11.58 12.79
C MET A 209 -3.40 -12.64 11.70
N CYS A 210 -2.34 -13.39 11.43
CA CYS A 210 -2.30 -14.54 10.53
C CYS A 210 -1.83 -15.76 11.34
N GLY A 211 -2.79 -16.51 11.89
CA GLY A 211 -2.49 -17.53 12.91
C GLY A 211 -1.97 -16.87 14.19
N GLU A 212 -0.78 -17.27 14.62
CA GLU A 212 -0.08 -16.72 15.79
C GLU A 212 0.87 -15.55 15.45
N GLN A 213 1.04 -15.25 14.16
CA GLN A 213 1.94 -14.20 13.70
C GLN A 213 1.19 -12.95 13.28
N PHE A 214 1.83 -11.80 13.41
CA PHE A 214 1.26 -10.53 12.98
C PHE A 214 1.82 -10.16 11.60
N ALA A 215 0.97 -10.11 10.58
CA ALA A 215 1.35 -9.66 9.25
C ALA A 215 1.14 -8.15 9.11
N VAL A 216 2.08 -7.47 8.47
CA VAL A 216 2.02 -6.07 8.07
C VAL A 216 2.23 -5.97 6.56
N GLU A 217 1.23 -5.48 5.85
CA GLU A 217 1.27 -5.19 4.42
C GLU A 217 1.50 -3.69 4.24
N VAL A 218 2.70 -3.30 3.80
CA VAL A 218 3.08 -1.90 3.59
C VAL A 218 2.85 -1.54 2.13
N LEU A 219 2.02 -0.52 1.89
CA LEU A 219 1.75 0.05 0.57
C LEU A 219 2.81 1.10 0.26
N LEU A 220 3.57 0.88 -0.81
CA LEU A 220 4.77 1.66 -1.14
C LEU A 220 4.56 2.67 -2.23
N GLY A 221 3.56 2.43 -3.06
CA GLY A 221 3.32 3.21 -4.25
C GLY A 221 2.29 2.55 -5.13
N GLY A 222 2.00 3.21 -6.23
CA GLY A 222 0.96 2.80 -7.15
C GLY A 222 0.29 4.00 -7.79
N GLY A 223 -0.87 3.76 -8.37
CA GLY A 223 -1.64 4.80 -9.05
C GLY A 223 -2.04 4.42 -10.46
N PRO A 224 -2.75 5.32 -11.15
CA PRO A 224 -3.10 5.11 -12.55
C PRO A 224 -1.85 5.15 -13.43
N LEU A 225 -1.90 4.46 -14.57
CA LEU A 225 -0.80 4.32 -15.54
C LEU A 225 -0.20 5.68 -15.97
N ASN A 226 -0.99 6.74 -16.01
CA ASN A 226 -0.56 8.09 -16.40
C ASN A 226 -0.01 8.94 -15.24
N SER A 227 -0.19 8.52 -13.98
CA SER A 227 0.29 9.26 -12.81
C SER A 227 0.66 8.34 -11.64
N PRO A 228 1.59 7.39 -11.82
CA PRO A 228 2.05 6.51 -10.76
C PRO A 228 2.91 7.27 -9.72
N GLY A 229 2.83 6.92 -8.44
CA GLY A 229 3.56 7.60 -7.36
C GLY A 229 4.14 6.64 -6.34
N ILE A 230 5.17 7.10 -5.63
CA ILE A 230 5.71 6.43 -4.43
C ILE A 230 5.16 7.11 -3.19
N TRP A 231 4.64 6.29 -2.26
CA TRP A 231 4.05 6.71 -0.99
C TRP A 231 4.79 6.13 0.22
N GLY A 232 5.78 5.26 0.01
CA GLY A 232 6.54 4.58 1.06
C GLY A 232 8.00 5.03 1.17
N PRO A 233 8.73 4.60 2.21
CA PRO A 233 10.11 4.99 2.47
C PRO A 233 11.10 4.15 1.64
N LEU A 234 11.04 4.26 0.30
CA LEU A 234 11.74 3.37 -0.65
C LEU A 234 13.24 3.18 -0.33
N GLN A 235 13.93 4.23 0.12
CA GLN A 235 15.36 4.18 0.47
C GLN A 235 15.67 3.23 1.63
N ARG A 236 14.71 3.04 2.55
CA ARG A 236 14.84 2.14 3.71
C ARG A 236 14.59 0.67 3.34
N MET A 237 14.10 0.43 2.13
CA MET A 237 13.65 -0.88 1.63
C MET A 237 14.59 -1.45 0.57
N SER A 238 15.82 -0.94 0.48
CA SER A 238 16.82 -1.36 -0.51
C SER A 238 17.20 -2.85 -0.47
N LYS A 239 16.73 -3.60 0.55
CA LYS A 239 16.94 -5.04 0.71
C LYS A 239 15.63 -5.84 0.78
N ASP A 240 14.48 -5.17 0.71
CA ASP A 240 13.17 -5.81 0.86
C ASP A 240 12.57 -6.05 -0.53
N PRO A 241 12.06 -7.26 -0.83
CA PRO A 241 11.33 -7.47 -2.06
C PRO A 241 10.05 -6.63 -2.07
N VAL A 242 9.69 -6.13 -3.25
CA VAL A 242 8.45 -5.40 -3.46
C VAL A 242 7.61 -6.17 -4.48
N GLU A 243 6.46 -6.64 -4.03
CA GLU A 243 5.43 -7.19 -4.89
C GLU A 243 4.83 -6.02 -5.70
N PHE A 244 4.83 -6.17 -7.02
CA PHE A 244 4.23 -5.22 -7.94
C PHE A 244 3.06 -5.89 -8.65
N HIS A 245 1.88 -5.28 -8.54
CA HIS A 245 0.66 -5.72 -9.20
C HIS A 245 0.18 -4.66 -10.16
N LEU A 246 -0.09 -5.03 -11.41
CA LEU A 246 -0.70 -4.17 -12.42
C LEU A 246 -2.08 -4.71 -12.79
N PHE A 247 -3.10 -3.89 -12.56
CA PHE A 247 -4.48 -4.14 -12.95
C PHE A 247 -4.78 -3.39 -14.23
N MET A 248 -4.99 -4.11 -15.34
CA MET A 248 -5.36 -3.49 -16.61
C MET A 248 -6.88 -3.34 -16.71
N GLY A 249 -7.31 -2.18 -17.19
CA GLY A 249 -8.71 -1.92 -17.50
C GLY A 249 -9.05 -2.32 -18.94
N PRO A 250 -10.28 -2.05 -19.39
CA PRO A 250 -10.64 -2.20 -20.80
C PRO A 250 -9.73 -1.31 -21.67
N GLY A 251 -8.94 -1.95 -22.54
CA GLY A 251 -7.94 -1.30 -23.40
C GLY A 251 -6.55 -1.15 -22.75
N THR A 252 -5.50 -1.09 -23.58
CA THR A 252 -4.09 -1.05 -23.13
C THR A 252 -3.65 0.29 -22.51
N GLN A 253 -4.52 1.30 -22.54
CA GLN A 253 -4.21 2.65 -22.07
C GLN A 253 -4.68 2.93 -20.64
N ASN A 254 -5.47 2.04 -20.05
CA ASN A 254 -5.98 2.16 -18.69
C ASN A 254 -5.38 1.07 -17.81
N GLY A 255 -4.66 1.47 -16.78
CA GLY A 255 -4.09 0.53 -15.81
C GLY A 255 -3.90 1.18 -14.45
N PHE A 256 -3.87 0.37 -13.41
CA PHE A 256 -3.60 0.80 -12.05
C PHE A 256 -2.56 -0.13 -11.41
N GLY A 257 -1.41 0.43 -11.04
CA GLY A 257 -0.37 -0.33 -10.38
C GLY A 257 -0.45 -0.20 -8.86
N ILE A 258 -0.04 -1.23 -8.14
CA ILE A 258 0.17 -1.22 -6.69
C ILE A 258 1.51 -1.87 -6.39
N LEU A 259 2.32 -1.19 -5.57
CA LEU A 259 3.56 -1.71 -5.02
C LEU A 259 3.34 -1.95 -3.53
N LYS A 260 3.64 -3.16 -3.06
CA LYS A 260 3.56 -3.51 -1.64
C LYS A 260 4.74 -4.36 -1.18
N SER A 261 5.00 -4.35 0.11
CA SER A 261 5.88 -5.32 0.75
C SER A 261 5.21 -5.86 2.01
N ARG A 262 5.51 -7.12 2.32
CA ARG A 262 4.95 -7.82 3.46
C ARG A 262 6.03 -8.01 4.53
N TYR A 263 5.64 -7.85 5.79
CA TYR A 263 6.46 -8.14 6.95
C TYR A 263 5.68 -9.01 7.94
N ILE A 264 6.27 -10.09 8.42
CA ILE A 264 5.73 -10.98 9.43
C ILE A 264 6.46 -10.72 10.75
N LEU A 265 5.68 -10.45 11.79
CA LEU A 265 6.09 -10.10 13.15
C LEU A 265 5.54 -11.07 14.20
#